data_AF-A0A9X1IQ02-F1
#
_entry.id   AF-A0A9X1IQ02-F1
#
_cell.length_a   1.000
_cell.length_b   1.000
_cell.length_c   1.000
_cell.angle_alpha   90.00
_cell.angle_beta   90.00
_cell.angle_gamma   90.00
#
_symmetry.space_group_name_H-M   'P 1'
#
loop_
_entity.id
_entity.type
_entity.pdbx_description
1 polymer ?
#
loop_
_entity_poly.entity_id
_entity_poly.type
_entity_poly.pdbx_seq_one_letter_code
_entity_poly.pdbx_strand_id
1 'polypeptide(L)'
;MANSMASARFLIESRKHDAALGDAQARFDLGVAFSCGTGGVEVDLIEAHMWFNLAAQAGSEEGQHCRAEIAEEMTAREIAEAQRQARAWIVQTSRRAA
;
A
#
# COMPACT_ATOMS: atom_id res chain seq x y z
N MET A 1 7.87 26.76 10.19
CA MET A 1 7.58 25.33 10.37
C MET A 1 7.39 24.66 9.00
N ALA A 2 8.48 24.36 8.28
CA ALA A 2 8.45 23.67 6.98
C ALA A 2 9.01 22.23 7.05
N ASN A 3 9.40 21.77 8.24
CA ASN A 3 10.14 20.52 8.45
C ASN A 3 9.26 19.25 8.51
N SER A 4 7.95 19.39 8.76
CA SER A 4 7.07 18.23 8.94
C SER A 4 6.67 17.54 7.64
N MET A 5 6.57 18.26 6.51
CA MET A 5 6.12 17.67 5.23
C MET A 5 7.22 16.83 4.57
N ALA A 6 8.47 17.28 4.63
CA ALA A 6 9.61 16.53 4.11
C ALA A 6 9.84 15.23 4.92
N SER A 7 9.64 15.31 6.24
CA SER A 7 9.74 14.14 7.13
C SER A 7 8.64 13.12 6.86
N ALA A 8 7.41 13.58 6.59
CA ALA A 8 6.26 12.72 6.31
C ALA A 8 6.42 11.95 4.98
N ARG A 9 6.83 12.63 3.90
CA ARG A 9 7.15 11.99 2.62
C ARG A 9 8.29 10.97 2.74
N PHE A 10 9.32 11.29 3.52
CA PHE A 10 10.43 10.37 3.74
C PHE A 10 9.99 9.04 4.38
N LEU A 11 9.01 9.07 5.29
CA LEU A 11 8.47 7.85 5.92
C LEU A 11 7.78 6.94 4.90
N ILE A 12 7.01 7.51 3.97
CA ILE A 12 6.34 6.74 2.91
C ILE A 12 7.37 6.11 1.97
N GLU A 13 8.40 6.86 1.58
CA GLU A 13 9.46 6.32 0.72
C GLU A 13 10.25 5.20 1.40
N SER A 14 10.58 5.36 2.69
CA SER A 14 11.21 4.29 3.48
C SER A 14 10.32 3.04 3.54
N ARG A 15 9.03 3.22 3.81
CA ARG A 15 8.06 2.12 3.84
C ARG A 15 7.92 1.43 2.49
N LYS A 16 7.95 2.18 1.38
CA LYS A 16 7.93 1.63 0.01
C LYS A 16 9.17 0.79 -0.28
N HIS A 17 10.33 1.17 0.25
CA HIS A 17 11.55 0.35 0.18
C HIS A 17 11.38 -0.99 0.93
N ASP A 18 10.96 -0.95 2.19
CA ASP A 18 10.78 -2.17 3.00
C ASP A 18 9.71 -3.09 2.41
N ALA A 19 8.61 -2.52 1.91
CA ALA A 19 7.56 -3.25 1.22
C ALA A 19 8.05 -3.95 -0.06
N ALA A 20 9.02 -3.34 -0.76
CA ALA A 20 9.66 -3.93 -1.93
C ALA A 20 10.58 -5.11 -1.56
N LEU A 21 11.18 -5.09 -0.36
CA LEU A 21 12.02 -6.17 0.15
C LEU A 21 11.23 -7.41 0.59
N GLY A 22 9.91 -7.31 0.76
CA GLY A 22 9.11 -8.44 1.20
C GLY A 22 8.27 -8.17 2.45
N ASP A 23 8.52 -7.07 3.14
CA ASP A 23 7.97 -6.83 4.47
C ASP A 23 6.44 -6.66 4.42
N ALA A 24 5.73 -7.61 5.05
CA ALA A 24 4.27 -7.62 5.15
C ALA A 24 3.73 -6.47 6.00
N GLN A 25 4.44 -6.10 7.07
CA GLN A 25 4.06 -4.99 7.93
C GLN A 25 4.23 -3.66 7.20
N ALA A 26 5.33 -3.49 6.45
CA ALA A 26 5.54 -2.27 5.66
C ALA A 26 4.44 -2.09 4.59
N ARG A 27 3.99 -3.19 3.97
CA ARG A 27 2.84 -3.18 3.05
C ARG A 27 1.55 -2.81 3.76
N PHE A 28 1.29 -3.38 4.94
CA PHE A 28 0.11 -3.04 5.73
C PHE A 28 0.10 -1.55 6.10
N ASP A 29 1.22 -1.05 6.61
CA ASP A 29 1.36 0.33 7.03
C ASP A 29 1.21 1.33 5.86
N LEU A 30 1.65 0.97 4.65
CA LEU A 30 1.36 1.75 3.45
C LEU A 30 -0.14 1.77 3.14
N GLY A 31 -0.81 0.62 3.27
CA GLY A 31 -2.26 0.53 3.12
C GLY A 31 -2.99 1.51 4.05
N VAL A 32 -2.61 1.54 5.33
CA VAL A 32 -3.15 2.49 6.33
C VAL A 32 -2.81 3.94 5.96
N ALA A 33 -1.60 4.19 5.47
CA ALA A 33 -1.19 5.54 5.09
C ALA A 33 -2.06 6.12 3.98
N PHE A 34 -2.32 5.33 2.94
CA PHE A 34 -3.17 5.73 1.82
C PHE A 34 -4.67 5.70 2.14
N SER A 35 -5.13 4.86 3.07
CA SER A 35 -6.55 4.88 3.47
C SER A 35 -6.89 6.11 4.34
N CYS A 36 -5.94 6.57 5.16
CA CYS A 36 -6.17 7.67 6.09
C CYS A 36 -5.54 9.01 5.64
N GLY A 37 -4.79 9.03 4.54
CA GLY A 37 -4.07 10.23 4.09
C GLY A 37 -2.98 10.68 5.08
N THR A 38 -2.27 9.72 5.69
CA THR A 38 -1.22 10.01 6.68
C THR A 38 0.17 9.95 6.06
N GLY A 39 1.15 10.66 6.62
CA GLY A 39 2.48 10.72 6.01
C GLY A 39 2.59 11.67 4.81
N GLY A 40 1.64 12.59 4.66
CA GLY A 40 1.67 13.61 3.61
C GLY A 40 1.26 13.11 2.23
N VAL A 41 0.54 11.98 2.18
CA VAL A 41 -0.18 11.50 1.00
C VAL A 41 -1.66 11.85 1.12
N GLU A 42 -2.33 11.98 -0.01
CA GLU A 42 -3.79 12.11 -0.04
C GLU A 42 -4.43 10.72 0.16
N VAL A 43 -5.70 10.72 0.54
CA VAL A 43 -6.47 9.47 0.64
C VAL A 43 -6.63 8.89 -0.75
N ASP A 44 -6.15 7.67 -0.95
CA ASP A 44 -6.27 6.91 -2.18
C ASP A 44 -6.63 5.45 -1.85
N LEU A 45 -7.91 5.11 -2.02
CA LEU A 45 -8.41 3.76 -1.74
C LEU A 45 -7.89 2.72 -2.73
N ILE A 46 -7.50 3.11 -3.95
CA ILE A 46 -6.90 2.21 -4.94
C ILE A 46 -5.50 1.81 -4.47
N GLU A 47 -4.67 2.79 -4.09
CA GLU A 47 -3.32 2.52 -3.57
C GLU A 47 -3.40 1.77 -2.23
N ALA A 48 -4.33 2.15 -1.34
CA ALA A 48 -4.57 1.43 -0.08
C ALA A 48 -4.94 -0.05 -0.29
N HIS A 49 -5.92 -0.33 -1.15
CA HIS A 49 -6.34 -1.69 -1.47
C HIS A 49 -5.22 -2.49 -2.13
N MET A 50 -4.41 -1.87 -2.98
CA MET A 50 -3.24 -2.50 -3.55
C MET A 50 -2.29 -2.98 -2.44
N TRP A 51 -1.94 -2.11 -1.50
CA TRP A 51 -1.00 -2.42 -0.42
C TRP A 51 -1.54 -3.47 0.55
N PHE A 52 -2.80 -3.37 0.96
CA PHE A 52 -3.44 -4.39 1.78
C PHE A 52 -3.54 -5.75 1.06
N ASN A 53 -3.79 -5.75 -0.25
CA ASN A 53 -3.76 -6.97 -1.05
C ASN A 53 -2.35 -7.60 -1.13
N LEU A 54 -1.29 -6.81 -1.13
CA LEU A 54 0.09 -7.31 -1.06
C LEU A 54 0.46 -7.82 0.33
N ALA A 55 -0.04 -7.18 1.39
CA ALA A 55 0.12 -7.65 2.76
C ALA A 55 -0.61 -8.98 3.00
N ALA A 56 -1.86 -9.10 2.53
CA ALA A 56 -2.65 -10.32 2.60
C ALA A 56 -1.97 -11.49 1.86
N GLN A 57 -1.42 -11.25 0.67
CA GLN A 57 -0.65 -12.27 -0.07
C GLN A 57 0.62 -12.71 0.66
N ALA A 58 1.17 -11.88 1.54
CA ALA A 58 2.31 -12.22 2.40
C ALA A 58 1.90 -12.87 3.73
N GLY A 59 0.60 -13.10 3.95
CA GLY A 59 0.08 -13.77 5.15
C GLY A 59 -0.39 -12.84 6.27
N SER A 60 -0.52 -11.52 6.05
CA SER A 60 -1.09 -10.61 7.05
C SER A 60 -2.63 -10.74 7.09
N GLU A 61 -3.16 -11.17 8.23
CA GLU A 61 -4.60 -11.26 8.49
C GLU A 61 -5.24 -9.87 8.56
N GLU A 62 -4.53 -8.89 9.14
CA GLU A 62 -4.95 -7.50 9.20
C GLU A 62 -5.05 -6.91 7.79
N GLY A 63 -4.06 -7.19 6.93
CA GLY A 63 -4.11 -6.81 5.53
C GLY A 63 -5.30 -7.42 4.79
N GLN A 64 -5.65 -8.68 5.09
CA GLN A 64 -6.83 -9.31 4.52
C GLN A 64 -8.12 -8.62 4.99
N HIS A 65 -8.23 -8.31 6.28
CA HIS A 65 -9.39 -7.64 6.86
C HIS A 65 -9.58 -6.23 6.30
N CYS A 66 -8.55 -5.38 6.37
CA CYS A 66 -8.61 -4.01 5.87
C CYS A 66 -8.86 -3.96 4.36
N ARG A 67 -8.31 -4.89 3.57
CA ARG A 67 -8.62 -5.01 2.14
C ARG A 67 -10.12 -5.25 1.90
N ALA A 68 -10.74 -6.11 2.71
CA ALA A 68 -12.16 -6.43 2.57
C ALA A 68 -13.03 -5.23 2.98
N GLU A 69 -12.68 -4.58 4.09
CA GLU A 69 -13.37 -3.39 4.62
C GLU A 69 -13.40 -2.26 3.59
N ILE A 70 -12.24 -1.83 3.07
CA ILE A 70 -12.23 -0.71 2.12
C ILE A 70 -12.82 -1.07 0.76
N ALA A 71 -12.86 -2.37 0.40
CA ALA A 71 -13.48 -2.80 -0.85
C ALA A 71 -15.01 -2.58 -0.85
N GLU A 72 -15.64 -2.44 0.32
CA GLU A 72 -17.06 -2.10 0.43
C GLU A 72 -17.36 -0.66 -0.03
N GLU A 73 -16.36 0.23 0.03
CA GLU A 73 -16.47 1.63 -0.41
C GLU A 73 -16.00 1.86 -1.85
N MET A 74 -15.45 0.83 -2.49
CA MET A 74 -14.87 0.91 -3.83
C MET A 74 -15.79 0.32 -4.90
N THR A 75 -15.71 0.88 -6.11
CA THR A 75 -16.34 0.26 -7.28
C THR A 75 -15.54 -0.95 -7.77
N ALA A 76 -16.21 -1.88 -8.46
CA ALA A 76 -15.54 -3.02 -9.08
C ALA A 76 -14.40 -2.61 -10.04
N ARG A 77 -14.51 -1.44 -10.68
CA ARG A 77 -13.48 -0.89 -11.57
C ARG A 77 -12.23 -0.48 -10.79
N GLU A 78 -12.40 0.16 -9.64
CA GLU A 78 -11.32 0.59 -8.75
C GLU A 78 -10.64 -0.62 -8.10
N ILE A 79 -11.41 -1.61 -7.64
CA ILE A 79 -10.85 -2.87 -7.11
C ILE A 79 -10.02 -3.58 -8.19
N ALA A 80 -10.54 -3.66 -9.43
CA ALA A 80 -9.80 -4.25 -10.54
C ALA A 80 -8.51 -3.49 -10.86
N GLU A 81 -8.52 -2.16 -10.73
CA GLU A 81 -7.33 -1.33 -10.88
C GLU A 81 -6.32 -1.58 -9.77
N ALA A 82 -6.72 -1.56 -8.50
CA ALA A 82 -5.86 -1.84 -7.36
C ALA A 82 -5.18 -3.22 -7.48
N GLN A 83 -5.93 -4.24 -7.90
CA GLN A 83 -5.39 -5.57 -8.16
C GLN A 83 -4.43 -5.62 -9.36
N ARG A 84 -4.68 -4.83 -10.42
CA ARG A 84 -3.73 -4.69 -11.54
C ARG A 84 -2.42 -4.07 -11.07
N GLN A 85 -2.50 -2.98 -10.29
CA GLN A 85 -1.32 -2.32 -9.74
C GLN A 85 -0.53 -3.25 -8.80
N ALA A 86 -1.21 -4.03 -7.96
CA ALA A 86 -0.55 -5.00 -7.08
C ALA A 86 0.25 -6.04 -7.86
N ARG A 87 -0.33 -6.58 -8.94
CA ARG A 87 0.37 -7.52 -9.84
C ARG A 87 1.56 -6.85 -10.53
N ALA A 88 1.38 -5.63 -11.03
CA ALA A 88 2.46 -4.88 -11.67
C ALA A 88 3.60 -4.59 -10.70
N TRP A 89 3.29 -4.27 -9.44
CA TRP A 89 4.26 -4.05 -8.38
C TRP A 89 5.12 -5.29 -8.13
N ILE A 90 4.50 -6.47 -7.93
CA ILE A 90 5.22 -7.74 -7.75
C ILE A 90 6.15 -8.03 -8.93
N VAL A 91 5.69 -7.82 -10.16
CA VAL A 91 6.52 -8.03 -11.36
C VAL A 91 7.68 -7.03 -11.41
N GLN A 92 7.46 -5.77 -11.04
CA GLN A 92 8.50 -4.75 -11.04
C GLN A 92 9.56 -5.01 -9.96
N THR A 93 9.16 -5.37 -8.74
CA THR A 93 10.09 -5.61 -7.62
C THR A 93 10.85 -6.92 -7.78
N SER A 94 10.21 -7.98 -8.27
CA SER A 94 10.89 -9.26 -8.57
C SER A 94 11.95 -9.12 -9.67
N ARG A 95 11.71 -8.27 -10.68
CA ARG A 95 12.73 -7.96 -11.71
C ARG A 95 13.90 -7.14 -11.19
N ARG A 96 13.74 -6.39 -10.11
CA ARG A 96 14.82 -5.62 -9.47
C ARG A 96 15.66 -6.45 -8.51
N ALA A 97 15.18 -7.63 -8.12
CA ALA A 97 15.86 -8.55 -7.21
C ALA A 97 16.68 -9.64 -7.94
N ALA A 98 16.70 -9.65 -9.27
CA ALA A 98 17.43 -10.57 -10.13
C ALA A 98 18.61 -9.87 -10.84
#